data_AF-A0A3N1KHK7-F1
#
_entry.id   AF-A0A3N1KHK7-F1
#
_cell.length_a   1.000
_cell.length_b   1.000
_cell.length_c   1.000
_cell.angle_alpha   90.00
_cell.angle_beta   90.00
_cell.angle_gamma   90.00
#
_symmetry.space_group_name_H-M   'P 1'
#
loop_
_entity.id
_entity.type
_entity.pdbx_description
1 polymer ?
#
loop_
_entity_poly.entity_id
_entity_poly.type
_entity_poly.pdbx_seq_one_letter_code
_entity_poly.pdbx_strand_id
1 'polypeptide(L)'
;MTWISAAVVGVLALFVPGAFAFSVWTAKEARRTRSRVDLLIAALNSVVVLVVLHQLLPWSSVPVALWLLPVLLVAAGVAGAVLRWPGLPWLRADRSRRRVVADVVLEVVVAAAVVVVLVAL
;
A
#
# COMPACT_ATOMS: atom_id res chain seq x y z
N MET A 1 -10.46 20.81 13.13
CA MET A 1 -10.72 19.56 12.37
C MET A 1 -12.07 19.02 12.78
N THR A 2 -12.99 18.84 11.83
CA THR A 2 -14.29 18.24 12.09
C THR A 2 -14.11 16.73 12.32
N TRP A 3 -14.86 16.14 13.25
CA TRP A 3 -14.79 14.70 13.58
C TRP A 3 -14.90 13.78 12.35
N ILE A 4 -15.60 14.24 11.30
CA ILE A 4 -15.73 13.57 10.00
C ILE A 4 -14.37 13.41 9.30
N SER A 5 -13.53 14.44 9.31
CA SER A 5 -12.20 14.38 8.69
C SER A 5 -11.28 13.38 9.41
N ALA A 6 -11.34 13.31 10.75
CA ALA A 6 -10.58 12.32 11.51
C ALA A 6 -11.07 10.88 11.26
N ALA A 7 -12.39 10.68 11.18
CA ALA A 7 -12.98 9.36 10.92
C ALA A 7 -12.65 8.84 9.51
N VAL A 8 -12.81 9.67 8.48
CA VAL A 8 -12.48 9.30 7.09
C VAL A 8 -11.01 8.93 6.96
N VAL A 9 -10.13 9.72 7.57
CA VAL A 9 -8.69 9.45 7.52
C VAL A 9 -8.35 8.17 8.28
N GLY A 10 -8.91 7.93 9.47
CA GLY A 10 -8.69 6.68 10.21
C GLY A 10 -9.19 5.44 9.46
N VAL A 11 -10.33 5.54 8.77
CA VAL A 11 -10.85 4.47 7.91
C VAL A 11 -9.89 4.20 6.75
N LEU A 12 -9.43 5.23 6.04
CA LEU A 12 -8.46 5.07 4.94
C LEU A 12 -7.12 4.50 5.44
N ALA A 13 -6.67 4.93 6.63
CA ALA A 13 -5.47 4.45 7.30
C ALA A 13 -5.46 2.94 7.49
N LEU A 14 -6.60 2.38 7.84
CA LEU A 14 -6.73 0.96 8.18
C LEU A 14 -7.19 0.15 6.99
N PHE A 15 -8.02 0.73 6.12
CA PHE A 15 -8.60 0.04 4.98
C PHE A 15 -7.55 -0.28 3.92
N VAL A 16 -6.66 0.64 3.56
CA VAL A 16 -5.67 0.38 2.49
C VAL A 16 -4.60 -0.63 2.95
N PRO A 17 -3.91 -0.45 4.10
CA PRO A 17 -2.97 -1.44 4.61
C PRO A 17 -3.66 -2.75 5.00
N GLY A 18 -4.88 -2.68 5.54
CA GLY A 18 -5.67 -3.84 5.93
C GLY A 18 -6.09 -4.66 4.72
N ALA A 19 -6.56 -4.03 3.65
CA ALA A 19 -6.88 -4.72 2.41
C ALA A 19 -5.63 -5.33 1.77
N PHE A 20 -4.48 -4.64 1.80
CA PHE A 20 -3.21 -5.20 1.36
C PHE A 20 -2.83 -6.45 2.15
N ALA A 21 -2.72 -6.34 3.48
CA ALA A 21 -2.41 -7.44 4.38
C ALA A 21 -3.39 -8.59 4.19
N PHE A 22 -4.69 -8.33 4.27
CA PHE A 22 -5.72 -9.34 4.10
C PHE A 22 -5.61 -10.04 2.74
N SER A 23 -5.43 -9.29 1.65
CA SER A 23 -5.29 -9.88 0.31
C SER A 23 -4.05 -10.75 0.17
N VAL A 24 -2.98 -10.43 0.89
CA VAL A 24 -1.75 -11.22 0.90
C VAL A 24 -1.95 -12.50 1.70
N TRP A 25 -2.83 -12.55 2.70
CA TRP A 25 -3.01 -13.71 3.56
C TRP A 25 -4.15 -14.64 3.12
N THR A 26 -5.26 -14.11 2.60
CA THR A 26 -6.46 -14.89 2.23
C THR A 26 -6.46 -15.46 0.82
N ALA A 27 -5.56 -15.00 -0.05
CA ALA A 27 -5.47 -15.49 -1.42
C ALA A 27 -4.93 -16.93 -1.49
N LYS A 28 -5.80 -17.93 -1.38
CA LYS A 28 -5.54 -19.30 -1.84
C LYS A 28 -5.82 -19.40 -3.35
N GLU A 29 -6.95 -18.89 -3.83
CA GLU A 29 -7.30 -18.83 -5.27
C GLU A 29 -6.50 -17.80 -6.10
N ALA A 30 -6.19 -16.60 -5.57
CA ALA A 30 -5.52 -15.56 -6.35
C ALA A 30 -4.01 -15.81 -6.61
N ARG A 31 -3.48 -16.94 -6.10
CA ARG A 31 -2.09 -17.39 -6.35
C ARG A 31 -1.82 -17.68 -7.82
N ARG A 32 -2.85 -18.05 -8.58
CA ARG A 32 -2.72 -18.40 -10.00
C ARG A 32 -2.63 -17.17 -10.92
N THR A 33 -3.05 -16.00 -10.42
CA THR A 33 -3.16 -14.78 -11.21
C THR A 33 -2.33 -13.62 -10.71
N ARG A 34 -1.79 -13.59 -9.48
CA ARG A 34 -0.94 -12.45 -9.03
C ARG A 34 0.51 -12.55 -9.53
N SER A 35 1.06 -11.41 -9.93
CA SER A 35 2.48 -11.27 -10.27
C SER A 35 3.26 -10.57 -9.15
N ARG A 36 4.59 -10.74 -9.13
CA ARG A 36 5.49 -10.02 -8.20
C ARG A 36 5.33 -8.51 -8.33
N VAL A 37 5.13 -8.01 -9.55
CA VAL A 37 4.90 -6.59 -9.81
C VAL A 37 3.63 -6.10 -9.11
N ASP A 38 2.52 -6.85 -9.18
CA ASP A 38 1.29 -6.45 -8.49
C ASP A 38 1.46 -6.35 -6.96
N LEU A 39 2.31 -7.20 -6.37
CA LEU A 39 2.63 -7.13 -4.94
C LEU A 39 3.48 -5.91 -4.60
N LEU A 40 4.48 -5.59 -5.43
CA LEU A 40 5.32 -4.40 -5.25
C LEU A 40 4.48 -3.12 -5.36
N ILE A 41 3.60 -3.06 -6.35
CA ILE A 41 2.64 -1.98 -6.58
C ILE A 41 1.74 -1.79 -5.35
N ALA A 42 1.13 -2.87 -4.86
CA ALA A 42 0.24 -2.80 -3.70
C ALA A 42 1.00 -2.41 -2.41
N ALA A 43 2.25 -2.87 -2.25
CA ALA A 43 3.11 -2.46 -1.15
C ALA A 43 3.46 -0.96 -1.24
N LEU A 44 3.86 -0.48 -2.42
CA LEU A 44 4.18 0.92 -2.66
C LEU A 44 2.98 1.82 -2.36
N ASN A 45 1.79 1.48 -2.84
CA ASN A 45 0.56 2.23 -2.53
C ASN A 45 0.28 2.28 -1.03
N SER A 46 0.47 1.17 -0.33
CA SER A 46 0.26 1.13 1.13
C SER A 46 1.22 2.09 1.86
N VAL A 47 2.47 2.16 1.41
CA VAL A 47 3.48 3.07 1.97
C VAL A 47 3.14 4.54 1.65
N VAL A 48 2.82 4.85 0.39
CA VAL A 48 2.45 6.20 -0.05
C VAL A 48 1.24 6.70 0.75
N VAL A 49 0.21 5.88 0.91
CA VAL A 49 -0.97 6.23 1.70
C VAL A 49 -0.58 6.52 3.14
N LEU A 50 0.30 5.73 3.75
CA LEU A 50 0.79 5.97 5.12
C LEU A 50 1.55 7.29 5.24
N VAL A 51 2.40 7.63 4.27
CA VAL A 51 3.15 8.91 4.23
C VAL A 51 2.22 10.10 4.03
N VAL A 52 1.24 9.99 3.14
CA VAL A 52 0.20 11.03 2.95
C VAL A 52 -0.58 11.22 4.24
N LEU A 53 -0.99 10.12 4.87
CA LEU A 53 -1.71 10.17 6.14
C LEU A 53 -0.87 10.82 7.24
N HIS A 54 0.42 10.52 7.25
CA HIS A 54 1.37 11.14 8.16
C HIS A 54 1.33 12.65 7.99
N GLN A 55 1.52 13.18 6.79
CA GLN A 55 1.61 14.63 6.65
C GLN A 55 0.28 15.37 6.87
N LEU A 56 -0.86 14.72 6.61
CA LEU A 56 -2.17 15.36 6.73
C LEU A 56 -2.78 15.29 8.14
N LEU A 57 -2.29 14.39 9.01
CA LEU A 57 -2.80 14.26 10.38
C LEU A 57 -1.93 15.00 11.40
N PRO A 58 -2.52 15.74 12.34
CA PRO A 58 -1.79 16.25 13.49
C PRO A 58 -1.40 15.10 14.42
N TRP A 59 -0.12 14.74 14.36
CA TRP A 59 0.52 13.67 15.13
C TRP A 59 0.35 13.79 16.63
N SER A 60 0.23 15.02 17.13
CA SER A 60 0.03 15.31 18.56
C SER A 60 -1.31 14.84 19.10
N SER A 61 -2.31 14.63 18.23
CA SER A 61 -3.70 14.44 18.62
C SER A 61 -4.18 12.99 18.53
N VAL A 62 -3.35 12.10 17.99
CA VAL A 62 -3.70 10.69 17.76
C VAL A 62 -2.86 9.79 18.67
N PRO A 63 -3.48 8.90 19.47
CA PRO A 63 -2.76 7.94 20.30
C PRO A 63 -1.76 7.08 19.48
N VAL A 64 -0.54 6.95 19.98
CA VAL A 64 0.55 6.17 19.34
C VAL A 64 0.11 4.74 18.99
N ALA A 65 -0.71 4.10 19.83
CA ALA A 65 -1.22 2.75 19.58
C ALA A 65 -2.02 2.64 18.27
N LEU A 66 -2.77 3.68 17.90
CA LEU A 66 -3.53 3.71 16.65
C LEU A 66 -2.64 3.86 15.41
N TRP A 67 -1.45 4.44 15.56
CA TRP A 67 -0.43 4.51 14.49
C TRP A 67 0.29 3.19 14.26
N LEU A 68 0.48 2.40 15.31
CA LEU A 68 1.15 1.11 15.18
C LEU A 68 0.31 0.11 14.38
N LEU A 69 -1.02 0.22 14.40
CA LEU A 69 -1.91 -0.67 13.64
C LEU A 69 -1.68 -0.65 12.13
N PRO A 70 -1.75 0.50 11.41
CA PRO A 70 -1.49 0.54 9.98
C PRO A 70 -0.05 0.13 9.63
N VAL A 71 0.92 0.49 10.48
CA VAL A 71 2.33 0.07 10.31
C VAL A 71 2.46 -1.46 10.41
N LEU A 72 1.83 -2.07 11.41
CA LEU A 72 1.79 -3.53 11.58
C LEU A 72 1.08 -4.21 10.42
N LEU A 73 0.01 -3.62 9.89
CA LEU A 73 -0.69 -4.14 8.70
C LEU A 73 0.21 -4.10 7.47
N VAL A 74 0.92 -3.00 7.22
CA VAL A 74 1.90 -2.94 6.12
C VAL A 74 3.01 -3.96 6.33
N ALA A 75 3.57 -4.05 7.53
CA ALA A 75 4.62 -5.02 7.86
C ALA A 75 4.14 -6.47 7.65
N ALA A 76 2.93 -6.81 8.09
CA ALA A 76 2.32 -8.13 7.91
C ALA A 76 2.05 -8.42 6.42
N GLY A 77 1.65 -7.41 5.64
CA GLY A 77 1.48 -7.53 4.19
C GLY A 77 2.82 -7.74 3.47
N VAL A 78 3.88 -7.01 3.85
CA VAL A 78 5.23 -7.18 3.31
C VAL A 78 5.79 -8.55 3.67
N ALA A 79 5.69 -8.97 4.93
CA ALA A 79 6.12 -10.29 5.38
C ALA A 79 5.39 -11.40 4.62
N GLY A 80 4.07 -11.28 4.46
CA GLY A 80 3.29 -12.22 3.66
C GLY A 80 3.70 -12.23 2.17
N ALA A 81 4.06 -11.07 1.61
CA ALA A 81 4.53 -10.95 0.23
C ALA A 81 5.89 -11.62 0.05
N VAL A 82 6.83 -11.42 0.99
CA VAL A 82 8.16 -12.05 0.99
C VAL A 82 8.04 -13.58 1.12
N LEU A 83 7.20 -14.07 2.04
CA LEU A 83 6.98 -15.51 2.22
C LEU A 83 6.39 -16.17 0.97
N ARG A 84 5.61 -15.44 0.17
CA ARG A 84 4.97 -15.94 -1.06
C ARG A 84 5.78 -15.68 -2.32
N TRP A 85 6.83 -14.86 -2.24
CA TRP A 85 7.69 -14.44 -3.34
C TRP A 85 8.25 -15.60 -4.20
N PRO A 86 8.71 -16.72 -3.62
CA PRO A 86 9.31 -17.80 -4.40
C PRO A 86 8.31 -18.48 -5.35
N GLY A 87 7.02 -18.51 -4.99
CA GLY A 87 5.97 -19.19 -5.74
C GLY A 87 5.25 -18.34 -6.78
N LEU A 88 5.65 -17.08 -6.98
CA LEU A 88 4.95 -16.14 -7.84
C LEU A 88 5.74 -15.82 -9.13
N PRO A 89 5.07 -15.78 -10.30
CA PRO A 89 5.69 -15.33 -11.54
C PRO A 89 5.98 -13.82 -11.49
N TRP A 90 7.06 -13.38 -12.14
CA TRP A 90 7.41 -11.96 -12.22
C TRP A 90 6.34 -11.11 -12.90
N LEU A 91 5.74 -11.64 -13.97
CA LEU A 91 4.70 -11.00 -14.75
C LEU A 91 3.56 -11.99 -14.98
N ARG A 92 2.32 -11.52 -15.01
CA ARG A 92 1.21 -12.37 -15.44
C ARG A 92 1.33 -12.66 -16.94
N ALA A 93 1.02 -13.88 -17.34
CA ALA A 93 1.10 -14.30 -18.74
C ALA A 93 0.04 -13.62 -19.65
N ASP A 94 -1.05 -13.11 -19.07
CA ASP A 94 -2.16 -12.46 -19.75
C ASP A 94 -1.94 -10.94 -19.97
N ARG A 95 -0.97 -10.33 -19.28
CA ARG A 95 -0.70 -8.89 -19.38
C ARG A 95 0.42 -8.58 -20.35
N SER A 96 0.15 -7.60 -21.22
CA SER A 96 1.18 -7.00 -22.08
C SER A 96 2.29 -6.38 -21.24
N ARG A 97 3.54 -6.75 -21.53
CA ARG A 97 4.73 -6.22 -20.84
C ARG A 97 4.82 -4.70 -20.93
N ARG A 98 4.38 -4.10 -22.04
CA ARG A 98 4.32 -2.63 -22.20
C ARG A 98 3.32 -1.98 -21.23
N ARG A 99 2.14 -2.57 -21.04
CA ARG A 99 1.15 -2.04 -20.08
C ARG A 99 1.68 -2.12 -18.66
N VAL A 100 2.33 -3.23 -18.28
CA VAL A 100 2.90 -3.35 -16.93
C VAL A 100 4.02 -2.33 -16.69
N VAL A 101 4.90 -2.11 -17.66
CA VAL A 101 5.94 -1.08 -17.53
C VAL A 101 5.31 0.31 -17.42
N ALA A 102 4.30 0.62 -18.22
CA ALA A 102 3.60 1.91 -18.16
C ALA A 102 2.92 2.11 -16.80
N ASP A 103 2.21 1.10 -16.28
CA ASP A 103 1.56 1.15 -14.98
C ASP A 103 2.58 1.36 -13.85
N VAL A 104 3.67 0.58 -13.84
CA VAL A 104 4.74 0.72 -12.83
C VAL A 104 5.39 2.09 -12.90
N VAL A 105 5.72 2.57 -14.10
CA VAL A 105 6.34 3.89 -14.27
C VAL A 105 5.40 4.98 -13.80
N LEU A 106 4.12 4.94 -14.21
CA LEU A 106 3.11 5.90 -13.80
C LEU A 106 2.96 5.91 -12.28
N GLU A 107 2.89 4.74 -11.66
CA GLU A 107 2.68 4.61 -10.23
C GLU A 107 3.90 5.08 -9.42
N VAL A 108 5.11 4.76 -9.87
CA VAL A 108 6.35 5.29 -9.28
C VAL A 108 6.44 6.80 -9.44
N VAL A 109 6.09 7.34 -10.61
CA VAL A 109 6.11 8.79 -10.86
C VAL A 109 5.08 9.49 -9.97
N VAL A 110 3.87 8.96 -9.85
CA VAL A 110 2.83 9.51 -8.98
C VAL A 110 3.26 9.42 -7.51
N ALA A 111 3.78 8.28 -7.06
CA ALA A 111 4.30 8.11 -5.71
C ALA A 111 5.42 9.12 -5.42
N ALA A 112 6.39 9.26 -6.32
CA ALA A 112 7.49 10.21 -6.19
C ALA A 112 6.98 11.66 -6.18
N ALA A 113 6.06 12.02 -7.07
CA ALA A 113 5.46 13.36 -7.11
C ALA A 113 4.72 13.68 -5.80
N VAL A 114 3.94 12.73 -5.28
CA VAL A 114 3.26 12.86 -3.98
C VAL A 114 4.28 13.08 -2.87
N VAL A 115 5.36 12.29 -2.81
CA VAL A 115 6.41 12.45 -1.80
C VAL A 115 7.11 13.80 -1.93
N VAL A 116 7.48 14.23 -3.14
CA VAL A 116 8.14 15.51 -3.39
C VAL A 116 7.24 16.66 -2.95
N VAL A 117 5.96 16.67 -3.34
CA VAL A 117 5.00 17.68 -2.92
C VAL A 117 4.88 17.72 -1.40
N LEU A 118 4.80 16.56 -0.75
CA LEU A 118 4.67 16.45 0.70
C LEU A 118 5.92 16.80 1.50
N VAL A 119 7.11 16.75 0.89
CA VAL A 119 8.38 17.13 1.54
C VAL A 119 8.73 18.59 1.25
N ALA A 120 8.27 19.15 0.12
CA ALA A 120 8.54 20.52 -0.28
C ALA A 120 7.53 21.54 0.30
N LEU A 121 6.40 21.07 0.82
CA LEU A 121 5.41 21.86 1.58
C LEU A 121 5.76 21.89 3.07
#